data_AF-A0A2V6FS07-F1
#
_entry.id   AF-A0A2V6FS07-F1
#
_cell.length_a   1.000
_cell.length_b   1.000
_cell.length_c   1.000
_cell.angle_alpha   90.00
_cell.angle_beta   90.00
_cell.angle_gamma   90.00
#
_symmetry.space_group_name_H-M   'P 1'
#
loop_
_entity.id
_entity.type
_entity.pdbx_description
1 polymer ?
#
loop_
_entity_poly.entity_id
_entity_poly.type
_entity_poly.pdbx_seq_one_letter_code
_entity_poly.pdbx_strand_id
1 'polypeptide(L)'
;RPVARMQQLPGLGKYTAHAVATFAFNQPVPIVEANTARVLTRLFDFRESIDSVAGRKTLWQYAATLLPKSNARIYNSALTDLGALVCLPRKPKCGVCPVKKFCRAKNPETLPVRKSRLRPTRLVEKHVFMVRQGKIRLEQSSRRWRGMWILPPLKVDCFKQSSFHRGAIYTSVFPFTNHRVALKVYAQDRSMTDDGVQRWIRIDSLDSVPIPSPHRQALRYLLSEAAATRALRQQSSGS
;
A
#
# COMPACT_ATOMS: atom_id res chain seq x y z
N ARG A 1 0.58 20.53 23.08
CA ARG A 1 1.83 20.22 22.34
C ARG A 1 1.84 20.96 21.01
N PRO A 2 2.92 21.66 20.62
CA PRO A 2 2.95 22.40 19.36
C PRO A 2 2.95 21.47 18.15
N VAL A 3 2.15 21.77 17.13
CA VAL A 3 2.12 21.03 15.85
C VAL A 3 3.49 20.98 15.19
N ALA A 4 4.24 22.08 15.22
CA ALA A 4 5.58 22.17 14.64
C ALA A 4 6.52 21.10 15.20
N ARG A 5 6.46 20.81 16.51
CA ARG A 5 7.28 19.77 17.15
C ARG A 5 6.87 18.36 16.70
N MET A 6 5.58 18.13 16.44
CA MET A 6 5.11 16.83 15.93
C MET A 6 5.57 16.57 14.50
N GLN A 7 5.65 17.62 13.67
CA GLN A 7 6.11 17.51 12.28
C GLN A 7 7.61 17.20 12.14
N GLN A 8 8.40 17.38 13.20
CA GLN A 8 9.81 17.01 13.23
C GLN A 8 10.02 15.51 13.45
N LEU A 9 8.99 14.75 13.85
CA LEU A 9 9.09 13.31 14.08
C LEU A 9 9.07 12.54 12.75
N PRO A 10 9.97 11.55 12.55
CA PRO A 10 9.97 10.71 11.36
C PRO A 10 8.60 10.06 11.11
N GLY A 11 8.05 10.25 9.91
CA GLY A 11 6.75 9.71 9.51
C GLY A 11 5.53 10.59 9.83
N LEU A 12 5.69 11.71 10.56
CA LEU A 12 4.59 12.62 10.87
C LEU A 12 4.57 13.83 9.92
N GLY A 13 3.91 13.66 8.78
CA GLY A 13 3.63 14.77 7.86
C GLY A 13 2.59 15.76 8.42
N LYS A 14 2.38 16.86 7.68
CA LYS A 14 1.43 17.93 8.06
C LYS A 14 0.05 17.40 8.47
N TYR A 15 -0.52 16.50 7.67
CA TYR A 15 -1.81 15.87 7.97
C TYR A 15 -1.79 15.17 9.34
N THR A 16 -0.85 14.25 9.55
CA THR A 16 -0.78 13.45 10.79
C THR A 16 -0.58 14.32 12.02
N ALA A 17 0.31 15.31 11.94
CA ALA A 17 0.57 16.23 13.05
C ALA A 17 -0.68 17.05 13.41
N HIS A 18 -1.41 17.55 12.41
CA HIS A 18 -2.67 18.25 12.65
C HIS A 18 -3.75 17.29 13.19
N ALA A 19 -3.83 16.06 12.66
CA ALA A 19 -4.84 15.07 13.06
C ALA A 19 -4.68 14.72 14.54
N VAL A 20 -3.45 14.46 14.99
CA VAL A 20 -3.16 14.23 16.41
C VAL A 20 -3.53 15.48 17.24
N ALA A 21 -3.12 16.67 16.81
CA ALA A 21 -3.42 17.91 17.52
C ALA A 21 -4.92 18.17 17.69
N THR A 22 -5.72 17.96 16.65
CA THR A 22 -7.17 18.21 16.71
C THR A 22 -7.93 17.07 17.38
N PHE A 23 -7.68 15.81 17.03
CA PHE A 23 -8.48 14.70 17.52
C PHE A 23 -8.12 14.28 18.95
N ALA A 24 -6.84 14.29 19.32
CA ALA A 24 -6.44 13.95 20.69
C ALA A 24 -6.54 15.17 21.63
N PHE A 25 -6.15 16.36 21.16
CA PHE A 25 -5.98 17.54 22.02
C PHE A 25 -6.96 18.68 21.73
N ASN A 26 -7.93 18.49 20.84
CA ASN A 26 -8.94 19.51 20.44
C ASN A 26 -8.32 20.84 20.02
N GLN A 27 -7.09 20.84 19.48
CA GLN A 27 -6.48 22.06 18.99
C GLN A 27 -7.19 22.56 17.73
N PRO A 28 -7.37 23.89 17.59
CA PRO A 28 -8.00 24.51 16.44
C PRO A 28 -7.04 24.56 15.26
N VAL A 29 -6.77 23.38 14.69
CA VAL A 29 -5.97 23.24 13.47
C VAL A 29 -6.77 22.54 12.36
N PRO A 30 -6.60 22.96 11.09
CA PRO A 30 -7.37 22.40 9.98
C PRO A 30 -6.90 20.98 9.65
N ILE A 31 -7.78 20.18 9.04
CA ILE A 31 -7.47 18.86 8.48
C ILE A 31 -7.91 18.77 7.03
N VAL A 32 -6.99 18.33 6.17
CA VAL A 32 -7.28 18.02 4.77
C VAL A 32 -6.88 16.58 4.49
N GLU A 33 -7.88 15.73 4.23
CA GLU A 33 -7.72 14.37 3.72
C GLU A 33 -8.54 14.19 2.43
N ALA A 34 -8.60 12.99 1.87
CA ALA A 34 -9.25 12.74 0.58
C ALA A 34 -10.74 13.09 0.53
N ASN A 35 -11.52 12.85 1.59
CA ASN A 35 -12.94 13.21 1.65
C ASN A 35 -13.13 14.70 1.92
N THR A 36 -12.45 15.28 2.91
CA THR A 36 -12.56 16.72 3.20
C THR A 36 -12.02 17.56 2.04
N ALA A 37 -10.96 17.15 1.35
CA ALA A 37 -10.49 17.81 0.12
C ALA A 37 -11.60 17.87 -0.93
N ARG A 38 -12.30 16.75 -1.17
CA ARG A 38 -13.44 16.71 -2.12
C ARG A 38 -14.58 17.62 -1.68
N VAL A 39 -14.92 17.63 -0.39
CA VAL A 39 -15.95 18.53 0.16
C VAL A 39 -15.55 19.99 -0.06
N LEU A 40 -14.33 20.38 0.33
CA LEU A 40 -13.82 21.74 0.19
C LEU A 40 -13.78 22.17 -1.28
N THR A 41 -13.26 21.33 -2.17
CA THR A 41 -13.26 21.63 -3.61
C THR A 41 -14.67 21.90 -4.12
N ARG A 42 -15.67 21.10 -3.73
CA ARG A 42 -17.06 21.30 -4.16
C ARG A 42 -17.71 22.52 -3.52
N LEU A 43 -17.45 22.77 -2.23
CA LEU A 43 -17.97 23.95 -1.54
C LEU A 43 -17.50 25.24 -2.20
N PHE A 44 -16.23 25.30 -2.60
CA PHE A 44 -15.63 26.48 -3.20
C PHE A 44 -15.63 26.50 -4.75
N ASP A 45 -16.20 25.48 -5.41
CA ASP A 45 -16.09 25.23 -6.87
C ASP A 45 -14.65 25.34 -7.41
N PHE A 46 -13.69 24.75 -6.68
CA PHE A 46 -12.27 24.83 -7.00
C PHE A 46 -11.90 23.92 -8.18
N ARG A 47 -11.50 24.50 -9.32
CA ARG A 47 -11.30 23.77 -10.59
C ARG A 47 -9.86 23.45 -10.94
N GLU A 48 -8.90 23.84 -10.12
CA GLU A 48 -7.51 23.42 -10.33
C GLU A 48 -7.26 22.03 -9.74
N SER A 49 -6.17 21.41 -10.22
CA SER A 49 -5.75 20.10 -9.74
C SER A 49 -5.38 20.13 -8.26
N ILE A 50 -6.05 19.32 -7.44
CA ILE A 50 -5.72 19.15 -6.01
C ILE A 50 -4.38 18.45 -5.78
N ASP A 51 -3.80 17.83 -6.82
CA ASP A 51 -2.48 17.18 -6.77
C ASP A 51 -1.32 18.14 -7.10
N SER A 52 -1.58 19.42 -7.39
CA SER A 52 -0.54 20.44 -7.57
C SER A 52 -0.10 21.01 -6.22
N VAL A 53 1.09 21.63 -6.17
CA VAL A 53 1.58 22.31 -4.94
C VAL A 53 0.63 23.45 -4.57
N ALA A 54 0.24 24.27 -5.56
CA ALA A 54 -0.72 25.35 -5.40
C ALA A 54 -2.09 24.82 -4.91
N GLY A 55 -2.65 23.80 -5.57
CA GLY A 55 -3.94 23.23 -5.20
C GLY A 55 -3.97 22.65 -3.79
N ARG A 56 -2.91 21.94 -3.38
CA ARG A 56 -2.77 21.50 -1.98
C ARG A 56 -2.76 22.71 -1.03
N LYS A 57 -1.96 23.74 -1.32
CA LYS A 57 -1.89 24.95 -0.48
C LYS A 57 -3.26 25.62 -0.34
N THR A 58 -3.99 25.78 -1.44
CA THR A 58 -5.33 26.38 -1.47
C THR A 58 -6.34 25.58 -0.65
N LEU A 59 -6.33 24.25 -0.75
CA LEU A 59 -7.23 23.42 0.08
C LEU A 59 -6.96 23.58 1.58
N TRP A 60 -5.69 23.67 1.97
CA TRP A 60 -5.32 23.93 3.36
C TRP A 60 -5.77 25.32 3.82
N GLN A 61 -5.79 26.32 2.94
CA GLN A 61 -6.32 27.66 3.23
C GLN A 61 -7.83 27.62 3.41
N TYR A 62 -8.58 26.97 2.51
CA TYR A 62 -10.02 26.78 2.66
C TYR A 62 -10.40 26.08 3.96
N ALA A 63 -9.67 25.03 4.32
CA ALA A 63 -9.88 24.34 5.59
C ALA A 63 -9.64 25.25 6.79
N ALA A 64 -8.60 26.10 6.74
CA ALA A 64 -8.30 27.07 7.79
C ALA A 64 -9.37 28.16 7.90
N THR A 65 -9.88 28.67 6.78
CA THR A 65 -10.93 29.70 6.74
C THR A 65 -12.23 29.24 7.39
N LEU A 66 -12.60 27.97 7.23
CA LEU A 66 -13.85 27.43 7.78
C LEU A 66 -13.71 26.89 9.22
N LEU A 67 -12.50 26.83 9.75
CA LEU A 67 -12.24 26.19 11.03
C LEU A 67 -12.75 27.05 12.20
N PRO A 68 -13.59 26.51 13.09
CA PRO A 68 -14.04 27.26 14.26
C PRO A 68 -12.92 27.39 15.30
N LYS A 69 -12.95 28.48 16.06
CA LYS A 69 -12.01 28.74 17.17
C LYS A 69 -12.16 27.74 18.32
N SER A 70 -13.37 27.22 18.52
CA SER A 70 -13.72 26.17 19.49
C SER A 70 -14.31 24.95 18.78
N ASN A 71 -14.31 23.79 19.45
CA ASN A 71 -14.89 22.55 18.93
C ASN A 71 -14.30 22.05 17.59
N ALA A 72 -13.03 22.35 17.33
CA ALA A 72 -12.34 21.95 16.11
C ALA A 72 -12.34 20.43 15.88
N ARG A 73 -12.26 19.63 16.96
CA ARG A 73 -12.42 18.17 16.88
C ARG A 73 -13.74 17.79 16.24
N ILE A 74 -14.86 18.28 16.78
CA ILE A 74 -16.21 17.98 16.30
C ILE A 74 -16.36 18.46 14.85
N TYR A 75 -15.90 19.67 14.55
CA TYR A 75 -15.94 20.22 13.20
C TYR A 75 -15.17 19.36 12.18
N ASN A 76 -13.91 19.00 12.47
CA ASN A 76 -13.10 18.19 11.56
C ASN A 76 -13.66 16.77 11.40
N SER A 77 -14.22 16.18 12.46
CA SER A 77 -14.94 14.91 12.39
C SER A 77 -16.18 15.03 11.49
N ALA A 78 -17.03 16.02 11.73
CA ALA A 78 -18.25 16.24 10.94
C ALA A 78 -17.94 16.52 9.46
N LEU A 79 -16.88 17.28 9.16
CA LEU A 79 -16.46 17.54 7.78
C LEU A 79 -15.98 16.26 7.08
N THR A 80 -15.26 15.39 7.81
CA THR A 80 -14.81 14.09 7.32
C THR A 80 -16.00 13.17 7.04
N ASP A 81 -16.94 13.06 7.98
CA ASP A 81 -18.16 12.26 7.87
C ASP A 81 -19.06 12.75 6.74
N LEU A 82 -19.21 14.07 6.59
CA LEU A 82 -19.92 14.66 5.46
C LEU A 82 -19.32 14.19 4.13
N GLY A 83 -17.99 14.17 4.03
CA GLY A 83 -17.29 13.66 2.86
C GLY A 83 -17.51 12.16 2.64
N ALA A 84 -17.50 11.37 3.71
CA ALA A 84 -17.60 9.92 3.66
C ALA A 84 -19.03 9.40 3.39
N LEU A 85 -20.07 10.07 3.91
CA LEU A 85 -21.45 9.55 3.95
C LEU A 85 -22.40 10.25 2.97
N VAL A 86 -22.11 11.51 2.61
CA VAL A 86 -23.04 12.36 1.85
C VAL A 86 -22.41 12.91 0.58
N CYS A 87 -21.27 13.60 0.70
CA CYS A 87 -20.55 14.21 -0.42
C CYS A 87 -19.66 13.16 -1.12
N LEU A 88 -20.29 12.08 -1.60
CA LEU A 88 -19.63 10.90 -2.15
C LEU A 88 -18.86 11.20 -3.45
N PRO A 89 -17.81 10.41 -3.81
CA PRO A 89 -17.06 10.61 -5.05
C PRO A 89 -17.93 10.59 -6.31
N ARG A 90 -18.88 9.65 -6.38
CA ARG A 90 -19.88 9.51 -7.44
C ARG A 90 -21.27 9.60 -6.82
N LYS A 91 -22.26 10.16 -7.52
CA LYS A 91 -23.65 10.30 -7.05
C LYS A 91 -23.73 10.90 -5.64
N PRO A 92 -23.16 12.10 -5.39
CA PRO A 92 -23.24 12.72 -4.08
C PRO A 92 -24.71 12.98 -3.70
N LYS A 93 -25.04 12.76 -2.43
CA LYS A 93 -26.41 12.88 -1.90
C LYS A 93 -26.76 14.35 -1.62
N CYS A 94 -26.72 15.19 -2.65
CA CYS A 94 -26.89 16.64 -2.50
C CYS A 94 -28.24 17.06 -1.91
N GLY A 95 -29.30 16.28 -2.13
CA GLY A 95 -30.64 16.57 -1.59
C GLY A 95 -30.72 16.50 -0.06
N VAL A 96 -29.85 15.72 0.58
CA VAL A 96 -29.79 15.60 2.06
C VAL A 96 -28.53 16.27 2.63
N CYS A 97 -27.78 17.01 1.81
CA CYS A 97 -26.53 17.62 2.26
C CYS A 97 -26.81 18.82 3.16
N PRO A 98 -26.38 18.81 4.44
CA PRO A 98 -26.72 19.85 5.42
C PRO A 98 -26.12 21.22 5.07
N VAL A 99 -25.09 21.24 4.22
CA VAL A 99 -24.40 22.45 3.77
C VAL A 99 -24.66 22.77 2.30
N LYS A 100 -25.69 22.18 1.67
CA LYS A 100 -25.98 22.37 0.24
C LYS A 100 -26.14 23.84 -0.14
N LYS A 101 -26.78 24.65 0.71
CA LYS A 101 -26.98 26.09 0.49
C LYS A 101 -25.68 26.90 0.38
N PHE A 102 -24.58 26.38 0.91
CA PHE A 102 -23.25 27.00 0.85
C PHE A 102 -22.37 26.44 -0.28
N CYS A 103 -22.82 25.37 -0.95
CA CYS A 103 -22.02 24.67 -1.94
C CYS A 103 -22.11 25.35 -3.31
N ARG A 104 -20.97 25.81 -3.83
CA ARG A 104 -20.88 26.53 -5.11
C ARG A 104 -20.79 25.61 -6.33
N ALA A 105 -20.50 24.33 -6.15
CA ALA A 105 -20.40 23.39 -7.27
C ALA A 105 -21.74 23.19 -7.98
N LYS A 106 -21.78 23.60 -9.27
CA LYS A 106 -22.91 23.32 -10.18
C LYS A 106 -22.93 21.84 -10.58
N ASN A 107 -21.76 21.26 -10.85
CA ASN A 107 -21.60 19.84 -11.17
C ASN A 107 -20.58 19.20 -10.21
N PRO A 108 -21.02 18.73 -9.04
CA PRO A 108 -20.11 18.17 -8.03
C PRO A 108 -19.34 16.93 -8.51
N GLU A 109 -19.87 16.18 -9.48
CA GLU A 109 -19.23 14.95 -9.96
C GLU A 109 -17.96 15.20 -10.77
N THR A 110 -17.81 16.39 -11.37
CA THR A 110 -16.57 16.78 -12.07
C THR A 110 -15.46 17.21 -11.12
N LEU A 111 -15.73 17.24 -9.81
CA LEU A 111 -14.80 17.68 -8.77
C LEU A 111 -14.50 16.56 -7.76
N PRO A 112 -13.24 16.42 -7.30
CA PRO A 112 -12.10 17.29 -7.59
C PRO A 112 -11.37 16.98 -8.90
N VAL A 113 -10.79 18.01 -9.51
CA VAL A 113 -9.84 17.85 -10.61
C VAL A 113 -8.55 17.24 -10.06
N ARG A 114 -8.08 16.17 -10.69
CA ARG A 114 -6.85 15.45 -10.34
C ARG A 114 -5.94 15.38 -11.55
N LYS A 115 -4.63 15.23 -11.32
CA LYS A 115 -3.70 14.96 -12.41
C LYS A 115 -4.00 13.59 -13.02
N SER A 116 -3.81 13.49 -14.34
CA SER A 116 -3.85 12.19 -15.00
C SER A 116 -2.80 11.26 -14.38
N ARG A 117 -3.20 10.02 -14.10
CA ARG A 117 -2.27 9.02 -13.58
C ARG A 117 -1.33 8.59 -14.70
N LEU A 118 -0.03 8.57 -14.41
CA LEU A 118 0.96 8.01 -15.33
C LEU A 118 0.69 6.52 -15.56
N ARG A 119 1.03 6.02 -16.76
CA ARG A 119 0.95 4.59 -17.07
C ARG A 119 1.94 3.84 -16.15
N PRO A 120 1.53 2.78 -15.45
CA PRO A 120 2.43 2.06 -14.56
C PRO A 120 3.62 1.44 -15.30
N THR A 121 4.82 1.60 -14.75
CA THR A 121 6.04 0.98 -15.28
C THR A 121 6.00 -0.53 -15.05
N ARG A 122 6.27 -1.33 -16.09
CA ARG A 122 6.37 -2.79 -15.94
C ARG A 122 7.71 -3.15 -15.32
N LEU A 123 7.69 -3.95 -14.26
CA LEU A 123 8.88 -4.46 -13.58
C LEU A 123 8.80 -5.98 -13.49
N VAL A 124 9.90 -6.69 -13.71
CA VAL A 124 9.99 -8.14 -13.54
C VAL A 124 10.95 -8.42 -12.39
N GLU A 125 10.46 -9.10 -11.36
CA GLU A 125 11.24 -9.54 -10.20
C GLU A 125 11.36 -11.08 -10.27
N LYS A 126 12.59 -11.59 -10.29
CA LYS A 126 12.88 -13.03 -10.40
C LYS A 126 13.43 -13.53 -9.06
N HIS A 127 12.86 -14.62 -8.55
CA HIS A 127 13.18 -15.17 -7.24
C HIS A 127 13.30 -16.69 -7.29
N VAL A 128 13.91 -17.28 -6.27
CA VAL A 128 14.15 -18.72 -6.17
C VAL A 128 13.41 -19.33 -4.99
N PHE A 129 12.89 -20.53 -5.19
CA PHE A 129 12.22 -21.35 -4.19
C PHE A 129 13.11 -22.54 -3.83
N MET A 130 13.48 -22.64 -2.56
CA MET A 130 14.38 -23.66 -2.02
C MET A 130 13.83 -24.19 -0.69
N VAL A 131 13.59 -25.50 -0.63
CA VAL A 131 13.09 -26.18 0.57
C VAL A 131 14.02 -27.34 0.93
N ARG A 132 14.39 -27.45 2.20
CA ARG A 132 15.23 -28.52 2.74
C ARG A 132 14.77 -28.87 4.15
N GLN A 133 14.51 -30.17 4.41
CA GLN A 133 14.19 -30.69 5.75
C GLN A 133 13.12 -29.87 6.50
N GLY A 134 11.99 -29.56 5.84
CA GLY A 134 10.90 -28.78 6.45
C GLY A 134 11.21 -27.29 6.67
N LYS A 135 12.34 -26.78 6.18
CA LYS A 135 12.72 -25.37 6.19
C LYS A 135 12.73 -24.81 4.78
N ILE A 136 12.49 -23.51 4.68
CA ILE A 136 12.55 -22.73 3.45
C ILE A 136 13.59 -21.63 3.57
N ARG A 137 14.31 -21.37 2.48
CA ARG A 137 15.31 -20.30 2.45
C ARG A 137 14.65 -18.97 2.08
N LEU A 138 14.79 -17.97 2.94
CA LEU A 138 14.31 -16.60 2.73
C LEU A 138 15.45 -15.60 2.92
N GLU A 139 15.32 -14.42 2.32
CA GLU A 139 16.27 -13.30 2.41
C GLU A 139 15.59 -12.08 3.03
N GLN A 140 16.27 -11.37 3.93
CA GLN A 140 15.76 -10.09 4.41
C GLN A 140 16.03 -8.99 3.36
N SER A 141 14.98 -8.39 2.83
CA SER A 141 15.13 -7.40 1.76
C SER A 141 15.77 -6.10 2.26
N SER A 142 16.74 -5.58 1.50
CA SER A 142 17.33 -4.24 1.67
C SER A 142 16.72 -3.18 0.76
N ARG A 143 15.93 -3.59 -0.23
CA ARG A 143 15.33 -2.72 -1.27
C ARG A 143 13.82 -2.56 -1.04
N ARG A 144 13.02 -2.90 -2.05
CA ARG A 144 11.56 -3.02 -1.93
C ARG A 144 11.25 -4.04 -0.85
N TRP A 145 10.32 -3.74 0.05
CA TRP A 145 10.02 -4.56 1.24
C TRP A 145 11.13 -4.54 2.30
N ARG A 146 11.87 -3.43 2.43
CA ARG A 146 12.94 -3.28 3.40
C ARG A 146 12.54 -3.80 4.79
N GLY A 147 13.33 -4.71 5.33
CA GLY A 147 13.12 -5.32 6.65
C GLY A 147 12.21 -6.54 6.66
N MET A 148 11.48 -6.83 5.58
CA MET A 148 10.65 -8.03 5.42
C MET A 148 11.44 -9.18 4.80
N TRP A 149 10.96 -10.41 5.02
CA TRP A 149 11.52 -11.62 4.43
C TRP A 149 10.88 -11.90 3.08
N ILE A 150 11.70 -12.12 2.06
CA ILE A 150 11.29 -12.44 0.69
C ILE A 150 11.92 -13.75 0.23
N LEU A 151 11.37 -14.32 -0.83
CA LEU A 151 12.10 -15.36 -1.57
C LEU A 151 13.43 -14.75 -2.06
N PRO A 152 14.56 -15.45 -1.99
CA PRO A 152 15.82 -14.87 -2.42
C PRO A 152 15.77 -14.45 -3.90
N PRO A 153 16.30 -13.27 -4.27
CA PRO A 153 16.39 -12.86 -5.67
C PRO A 153 17.27 -13.82 -6.47
N LEU A 154 16.91 -14.04 -7.73
CA LEU A 154 17.71 -14.80 -8.67
C LEU A 154 18.92 -13.95 -9.12
N LYS A 155 20.13 -14.29 -8.68
CA LYS A 155 21.39 -13.60 -9.07
C LYS A 155 21.74 -13.97 -10.53
N VAL A 156 22.02 -12.99 -11.39
CA VAL A 156 22.20 -13.20 -12.86
C VAL A 156 23.34 -14.17 -13.20
N ASP A 157 24.34 -14.31 -12.34
CA ASP A 157 25.48 -15.23 -12.54
C ASP A 157 25.11 -16.73 -12.50
N CYS A 158 23.91 -17.08 -12.03
CA CYS A 158 23.43 -18.47 -12.05
C CYS A 158 22.87 -18.94 -13.43
N PHE A 159 22.95 -18.11 -14.47
CA PHE A 159 22.55 -18.47 -15.84
C PHE A 159 23.50 -19.45 -16.54
N LYS A 160 24.67 -19.77 -15.96
CA LYS A 160 25.56 -20.80 -16.52
C LYS A 160 25.02 -22.21 -16.24
N GLN A 161 24.23 -22.68 -17.21
CA GLN A 161 24.04 -24.07 -17.65
C GLN A 161 23.36 -25.09 -16.69
N SER A 162 22.47 -25.87 -17.31
CA SER A 162 21.90 -27.18 -16.89
C SER A 162 21.07 -27.34 -15.61
N SER A 163 21.03 -26.37 -14.69
CA SER A 163 20.35 -26.58 -13.37
C SER A 163 18.93 -26.01 -13.23
N PHE A 164 18.45 -25.21 -14.19
CA PHE A 164 17.09 -24.66 -14.19
C PHE A 164 16.19 -25.49 -15.10
N HIS A 165 15.48 -26.46 -14.53
CA HIS A 165 14.42 -27.14 -15.25
C HIS A 165 13.22 -26.18 -15.45
N ARG A 166 12.80 -25.99 -16.72
CA ARG A 166 11.44 -25.60 -17.14
C ARG A 166 10.84 -24.33 -16.48
N GLY A 167 11.18 -23.15 -17.00
CA GLY A 167 10.37 -21.94 -16.81
C GLY A 167 10.18 -21.49 -15.36
N ALA A 168 9.30 -20.51 -15.12
CA ALA A 168 8.94 -20.11 -13.77
C ALA A 168 7.89 -21.07 -13.22
N ILE A 169 8.13 -21.67 -12.05
CA ILE A 169 7.20 -22.56 -11.36
C ILE A 169 6.00 -21.81 -10.76
N TYR A 170 6.12 -20.49 -10.61
CA TYR A 170 5.03 -19.61 -10.21
C TYR A 170 5.23 -18.23 -10.84
N THR A 171 4.14 -17.66 -11.36
CA THR A 171 4.12 -16.29 -11.86
C THR A 171 2.88 -15.57 -11.33
N SER A 172 3.07 -14.36 -10.80
CA SER A 172 1.96 -13.47 -10.42
C SER A 172 2.26 -12.04 -10.83
N VAL A 173 1.20 -11.27 -11.10
CA VAL A 173 1.31 -9.86 -11.46
C VAL A 173 0.47 -9.04 -10.50
N PHE A 174 1.09 -8.07 -9.84
CA PHE A 174 0.42 -7.21 -8.87
C PHE A 174 0.76 -5.73 -9.08
N PRO A 175 -0.17 -4.81 -8.76
CA PRO A 175 0.09 -3.38 -8.79
C PRO A 175 0.88 -2.93 -7.55
N PHE A 176 1.77 -1.95 -7.71
CA PHE A 176 2.44 -1.26 -6.61
C PHE A 176 2.64 0.22 -6.95
N THR A 177 1.79 1.10 -6.42
CA THR A 177 1.78 2.56 -6.64
C THR A 177 1.85 2.94 -8.13
N ASN A 178 3.06 3.01 -8.69
CA ASN A 178 3.36 3.38 -10.09
C ASN A 178 3.93 2.21 -10.92
N HIS A 179 3.94 0.99 -10.39
CA HIS A 179 4.51 -0.19 -11.04
C HIS A 179 3.47 -1.28 -11.21
N ARG A 180 3.64 -2.08 -12.27
CA ARG A 180 3.00 -3.37 -12.44
C ARG A 180 4.09 -4.43 -12.38
N VAL A 181 4.21 -5.08 -11.22
CA VAL A 181 5.32 -6.00 -10.91
C VAL A 181 4.91 -7.42 -11.28
N ALA A 182 5.72 -8.08 -12.10
CA ALA A 182 5.61 -9.50 -12.40
C ALA A 182 6.64 -10.26 -11.54
N LEU A 183 6.15 -10.96 -10.51
CA LEU A 183 6.94 -11.85 -9.68
C LEU A 183 7.02 -13.22 -10.36
N LYS A 184 8.22 -13.65 -10.70
CA LYS A 184 8.51 -14.98 -11.25
C LYS A 184 9.37 -15.75 -10.26
N VAL A 185 8.92 -16.95 -9.90
CA VAL A 185 9.64 -17.84 -8.98
C VAL A 185 10.12 -19.07 -9.73
N TYR A 186 11.35 -19.48 -9.47
CA TYR A 186 12.03 -20.62 -10.09
C TYR A 186 12.39 -21.65 -9.01
N ALA A 187 12.26 -22.94 -9.31
CA ALA A 187 12.76 -23.99 -8.40
C ALA A 187 14.29 -24.02 -8.46
N GLN A 188 14.94 -24.26 -7.33
CA GLN A 188 16.39 -24.47 -7.28
C GLN A 188 16.74 -25.54 -6.23
N ASP A 189 17.46 -26.58 -6.66
CA ASP A 189 17.85 -27.69 -5.79
C ASP A 189 19.25 -27.52 -5.17
N ARG A 190 20.11 -26.67 -5.77
CA ARG A 190 21.48 -26.44 -5.29
C ARG A 190 21.57 -25.28 -4.30
N SER A 191 22.17 -25.58 -3.15
CA SER A 191 22.53 -24.58 -2.13
C SER A 191 23.58 -23.62 -2.67
N MET A 192 23.18 -22.36 -2.88
CA MET A 192 24.14 -21.26 -3.04
C MET A 192 24.82 -20.95 -1.70
N THR A 193 26.01 -20.36 -1.76
CA THR A 193 26.78 -19.83 -0.63
C THR A 193 25.92 -18.98 0.30
N ASP A 194 26.16 -19.10 1.60
CA ASP A 194 25.52 -18.27 2.63
C ASP A 194 26.14 -16.87 2.56
N ASP A 195 25.34 -15.86 2.23
CA ASP A 195 25.76 -14.46 2.17
C ASP A 195 25.38 -13.70 3.46
N GLY A 196 24.95 -14.40 4.52
CA GLY A 196 24.62 -13.83 5.83
C GLY A 196 23.29 -13.06 5.89
N VAL A 197 22.68 -12.76 4.74
CA VAL A 197 21.37 -12.09 4.62
C VAL A 197 20.23 -13.10 4.46
N GLN A 198 20.57 -14.35 4.14
CA GLN A 198 19.63 -15.44 3.94
C GLN A 198 19.55 -16.36 5.15
N ARG A 199 18.36 -16.88 5.46
CA ARG A 199 18.15 -17.83 6.56
C ARG A 199 17.19 -18.94 6.15
N TRP A 200 17.42 -20.11 6.72
CA TRP A 200 16.50 -21.24 6.67
C TRP A 200 15.46 -21.10 7.78
N ILE A 201 14.22 -20.80 7.41
CA ILE A 201 13.10 -20.62 8.33
C ILE A 201 12.20 -21.85 8.26
N ARG A 202 11.69 -22.32 9.40
CA ARG A 202 10.79 -23.49 9.42
C ARG A 202 9.45 -23.15 8.76
N ILE A 203 8.92 -24.09 7.99
CA ILE A 203 7.67 -23.89 7.24
C ILE A 203 6.48 -23.65 8.19
N ASP A 204 6.44 -24.34 9.33
CA ASP A 204 5.41 -24.19 10.36
C ASP A 204 5.39 -22.80 11.04
N SER A 205 6.54 -22.11 11.06
CA SER A 205 6.66 -20.77 11.63
C SER A 205 6.36 -19.63 10.66
N LEU A 206 6.03 -19.90 9.39
CA LEU A 206 5.93 -18.85 8.36
C LEU A 206 4.84 -17.79 8.62
N ASP A 207 3.82 -18.12 9.41
CA ASP A 207 2.75 -17.17 9.72
C ASP A 207 3.22 -16.03 10.65
N SER A 208 4.24 -16.24 11.49
CA SER A 208 4.82 -15.19 12.34
C SER A 208 5.92 -14.37 11.65
N VAL A 209 6.40 -14.83 10.49
CA VAL A 209 7.47 -14.15 9.74
C VAL A 209 6.87 -12.98 8.94
N PRO A 210 7.44 -11.77 8.98
CA PRO A 210 6.93 -10.65 8.18
C PRO A 210 7.32 -10.82 6.71
N ILE A 211 6.42 -11.41 5.93
CA ILE A 211 6.57 -11.67 4.49
C ILE A 211 5.57 -10.82 3.70
N PRO A 212 5.99 -10.11 2.63
CA PRO A 212 5.07 -9.34 1.78
C PRO A 212 4.00 -10.21 1.13
N SER A 213 2.81 -9.66 0.93
CA SER A 213 1.66 -10.40 0.37
C SER A 213 1.98 -11.20 -0.91
N PRO A 214 2.68 -10.65 -1.93
CA PRO A 214 2.97 -11.42 -3.15
C PRO A 214 3.88 -12.63 -2.91
N HIS A 215 4.89 -12.49 -2.05
CA HIS A 215 5.77 -13.59 -1.68
C HIS A 215 5.04 -14.62 -0.81
N ARG A 216 4.20 -14.17 0.14
CA ARG A 216 3.40 -15.07 0.98
C ARG A 216 2.43 -15.90 0.14
N GLN A 217 1.79 -15.30 -0.87
CA GLN A 217 0.92 -16.01 -1.79
C GLN A 217 1.70 -17.05 -2.61
N ALA A 218 2.86 -16.68 -3.15
CA ALA A 218 3.73 -17.61 -3.87
C ALA A 218 4.16 -18.78 -2.98
N LEU A 219 4.52 -18.52 -1.72
CA LEU A 219 4.90 -19.55 -0.76
C LEU A 219 3.77 -20.52 -0.46
N ARG A 220 2.58 -20.01 -0.15
CA ARG A 220 1.41 -20.85 0.13
C ARG A 220 1.09 -21.78 -1.04
N TYR A 221 1.09 -21.25 -2.26
CA TYR A 221 0.87 -22.02 -3.47
C TYR A 221 1.96 -23.10 -3.68
N LEU A 222 3.23 -22.71 -3.62
CA LEU A 222 4.33 -23.63 -3.90
C LEU A 222 4.48 -24.73 -2.84
N LEU A 223 4.16 -24.41 -1.58
CA LEU A 223 4.17 -25.39 -0.50
C LEU A 223 2.99 -26.37 -0.59
N SER A 224 1.80 -25.92 -1.02
CA SER A 224 0.66 -26.82 -1.24
C SER A 224 0.93 -27.78 -2.41
N GLU A 225 1.48 -27.28 -3.52
CA GLU A 225 1.86 -28.10 -4.67
C GLU A 225 2.94 -29.13 -4.32
N ALA A 226 3.94 -28.73 -3.54
CA ALA A 226 5.00 -29.64 -3.08
C ALA A 226 4.46 -30.73 -2.14
N ALA A 227 3.48 -30.40 -1.29
CA ALA A 227 2.83 -31.37 -0.42
C ALA A 227 1.99 -32.39 -1.21
N ALA A 228 1.19 -31.93 -2.17
CA ALA A 228 0.40 -32.78 -3.06
C ALA A 228 1.28 -33.76 -3.86
N THR A 229 2.39 -33.27 -4.41
CA THR A 229 3.33 -34.09 -5.18
C THR A 229 3.99 -35.19 -4.31
N ARG A 230 4.29 -34.90 -3.04
CA ARG A 230 4.84 -35.89 -2.10
C ARG A 230 3.84 -36.99 -1.74
N ALA A 231 2.57 -36.62 -1.53
CA ALA A 231 1.51 -37.58 -1.23
C ALA A 231 1.31 -38.59 -2.38
N LEU A 232 1.29 -38.11 -3.63
CA LEU A 232 1.17 -38.96 -4.83
C LEU A 232 2.34 -39.95 -4.98
N ARG A 233 3.57 -39.53 -4.68
CA ARG A 233 4.76 -40.42 -4.73
C ARG A 233 4.74 -41.51 -3.66
N GLN A 234 4.24 -41.21 -2.46
CA GLN A 234 4.13 -42.20 -1.39
C GLN A 234 3.05 -43.26 -1.67
N GLN A 235 1.99 -42.89 -2.40
CA GLN A 235 0.94 -43.84 -2.82
C GLN A 235 1.39 -44.77 -3.94
N SER A 236 2.30 -44.32 -4.82
CA SER A 236 2.80 -45.10 -5.97
C SER A 236 4.00 -45.99 -5.66
N SER A 237 4.71 -45.75 -4.55
CA SER A 237 5.81 -46.61 -4.06
C SER A 237 5.36 -47.70 -3.09
N GLY A 238 4.06 -47.75 -2.76
CA GLY A 238 3.45 -48.73 -1.86
C GLY A 238 2.56 -49.75 -2.55
N SER A 239 2.67 -49.90 -3.88
CA SER A 239 1.98 -50.90 -4.71
C SER A 239 2.99 -51.87 -5.30
#